data_AF-A0A871REG3-F1
#
_entry.id   AF-A0A871REG3-F1
#
_cell.length_a   1.000
_cell.length_b   1.000
_cell.length_c   1.000
_cell.angle_alpha   90.00
_cell.angle_beta   90.00
_cell.angle_gamma   90.00
#
_symmetry.space_group_name_H-M   'P 1'
#
loop_
_entity.id
_entity.type
_entity.pdbx_description
1 polymer ?
#
loop_
_entity_poly.entity_id
_entity_poly.type
_entity_poly.pdbx_seq_one_letter_code
_entity_poly.pdbx_strand_id
1 'polypeptide(L)'
;MATLIKGYFDDSIHPSKEEDTIRNGVRTISLDNYKHVKYPKWVPTWDPKQDNAFRNPEPFKHTDRGFFGDPTFDSLLKGTGAVKKNITPKLGSEIRGLQLSKLTDRQKDDLALLVEQRGVVAFRDQDFKNLSFDDLKKWGEYYGPLHVHPTSGAPLGQSVFHLTFRRGIRVNSSDCLPED
;
A
#
# COMPACT_ATOMS: atom_id res chain seq x y z
N MET A 1 17.30 35.28 17.16
CA MET A 1 16.06 34.52 17.36
C MET A 1 16.00 33.45 16.30
N ALA A 2 16.43 32.22 16.61
CA ALA A 2 16.32 31.11 15.67
C ALA A 2 14.86 30.64 15.67
N THR A 3 14.17 30.81 14.55
CA THR A 3 12.85 30.23 14.32
C THR A 3 13.00 28.71 14.40
N LEU A 4 12.48 28.11 15.47
CA LEU A 4 12.32 26.66 15.56
C LEU A 4 11.33 26.26 14.46
N ILE A 5 11.84 25.88 13.29
CA ILE A 5 11.06 25.15 12.31
C ILE A 5 10.69 23.84 13.02
N LYS A 6 9.43 23.72 13.44
CA LYS A 6 8.88 22.50 14.03
C LYS A 6 9.24 21.38 13.06
N GLY A 7 10.17 20.51 13.46
CA GLY A 7 10.66 19.44 12.60
C GLY A 7 9.47 18.64 12.09
N TYR A 8 9.36 18.52 10.78
CA TYR A 8 8.31 17.72 10.14
C TYR A 8 8.63 16.25 10.46
N PHE A 9 8.17 15.76 11.62
CA PHE A 9 8.18 14.33 11.90
C PHE A 9 7.13 13.69 11.01
N ASP A 10 7.57 12.81 10.11
CA ASP A 10 6.67 12.04 9.26
C ASP A 10 6.00 10.94 10.08
N ASP A 11 4.95 11.31 10.81
CA ASP A 11 4.15 10.38 11.61
C ASP A 11 3.15 9.59 10.74
N SER A 12 3.38 9.46 9.42
CA SER A 12 2.40 8.84 8.51
C SER A 12 2.16 7.35 8.77
N ILE A 13 3.10 6.65 9.42
CA ILE A 13 2.94 5.23 9.80
C ILE A 13 2.71 5.05 11.31
N HIS A 14 2.91 6.10 12.10
CA HIS A 14 2.92 6.06 13.56
C HIS A 14 1.70 6.76 14.16
N PRO A 15 1.24 6.33 15.35
CA PRO A 15 0.18 7.02 16.06
C PRO A 15 0.71 8.35 16.62
N SER A 16 -0.06 9.43 16.46
CA SER A 16 0.18 10.69 17.16
C SER A 16 -0.63 10.73 18.45
N LYS A 17 0.03 10.98 19.57
CA LYS A 17 -0.67 11.17 20.87
C LYS A 17 -1.52 12.44 20.90
N GLU A 18 -1.17 13.44 20.09
CA GLU A 18 -1.79 14.77 20.08
C GLU A 18 -2.99 14.86 19.13
N GLU A 19 -3.02 14.04 18.07
CA GLU A 19 -4.04 14.14 17.01
C GLU A 19 -5.02 12.96 17.00
N ASP A 20 -4.52 11.76 17.31
CA ASP A 20 -5.30 10.54 17.12
C ASP A 20 -6.23 10.28 18.30
N THR A 21 -7.34 9.60 18.01
CA THR A 21 -8.39 9.32 18.99
C THR A 21 -8.48 7.83 19.29
N ILE A 22 -9.04 7.47 20.44
CA ILE A 22 -9.34 6.08 20.78
C ILE A 22 -10.82 5.83 20.48
N ARG A 23 -11.11 4.84 19.63
CA ARG A 23 -12.46 4.41 19.29
C ARG A 23 -12.58 2.92 19.56
N ASN A 24 -13.60 2.52 20.33
CA ASN A 24 -13.82 1.12 20.72
C ASN A 24 -12.59 0.46 21.37
N GLY A 25 -11.82 1.24 22.15
CA GLY A 25 -10.60 0.76 22.83
C GLY A 25 -9.37 0.66 21.94
N VAL A 26 -9.46 0.96 20.65
CA VAL A 26 -8.34 0.92 19.70
C VAL A 26 -7.99 2.34 19.24
N ARG A 27 -6.70 2.65 19.12
CA ARG A 27 -6.25 3.95 18.62
C ARG A 27 -6.41 4.03 17.11
N THR A 28 -6.95 5.13 16.62
CA THR A 28 -7.17 5.42 15.20
C THR A 28 -7.10 6.92 14.94
N ILE A 29 -7.17 7.34 13.67
CA ILE A 29 -7.06 8.74 13.26
C ILE A 29 -8.08 9.66 13.94
N SER A 30 -7.83 10.97 13.91
CA SER A 30 -8.74 11.99 14.43
C SER A 30 -10.14 11.90 13.81
N LEU A 31 -11.17 12.32 14.55
CA LEU A 31 -12.56 12.38 14.04
C LEU A 31 -12.69 13.26 12.79
N ASP A 32 -11.89 14.33 12.71
CA ASP A 32 -11.84 15.23 11.58
C ASP A 32 -11.32 14.51 10.33
N ASN A 33 -10.13 13.91 10.42
CA ASN A 33 -9.57 13.10 9.33
C ASN A 33 -10.53 11.96 8.93
N TYR A 34 -11.19 11.33 9.90
CA TYR A 34 -12.16 10.26 9.64
C TYR A 34 -13.33 10.70 8.75
N LYS A 35 -13.83 11.93 8.91
CA LYS A 35 -14.91 12.48 8.07
C LYS A 35 -14.48 12.68 6.61
N HIS A 36 -13.19 12.94 6.38
CA HIS A 36 -12.65 13.24 5.06
C HIS A 36 -12.08 12.01 4.33
N VAL A 37 -11.99 10.86 5.01
CA VAL A 37 -11.46 9.64 4.39
C VAL A 37 -12.46 9.06 3.39
N LYS A 38 -12.03 8.98 2.12
CA LYS A 38 -12.80 8.37 1.03
C LYS A 38 -13.03 6.86 1.19
N TYR A 39 -12.12 6.17 1.87
CA TYR A 39 -12.20 4.72 2.08
C TYR A 39 -12.12 4.34 3.57
N PRO A 40 -13.23 4.39 4.31
CA PRO A 40 -13.23 4.16 5.76
C PRO A 40 -12.67 2.79 6.19
N LYS A 41 -12.79 1.76 5.34
CA LYS A 41 -12.24 0.43 5.62
C LYS A 41 -10.71 0.43 5.72
N TRP A 42 -10.02 1.36 5.07
CA TRP A 42 -8.56 1.47 5.03
C TRP A 42 -7.99 2.40 6.09
N VAL A 43 -8.83 2.89 7.01
CA VAL A 43 -8.36 3.75 8.10
C VAL A 43 -7.37 2.97 8.98
N PRO A 44 -6.18 3.54 9.27
CA PRO A 44 -5.21 2.87 10.11
C PRO A 44 -5.70 2.81 11.56
N THR A 45 -5.41 1.68 12.17
CA THR A 45 -5.60 1.42 13.58
C THR A 45 -4.30 0.89 14.17
N TRP A 46 -4.02 1.26 15.41
CA TRP A 46 -2.88 0.78 16.19
C TRP A 46 -3.44 0.02 17.39
N ASP A 47 -3.74 -1.25 17.15
CA ASP A 47 -4.23 -2.20 18.15
C ASP A 47 -3.04 -3.02 18.67
N PRO A 48 -2.71 -2.96 19.97
CA PRO A 48 -1.64 -3.78 20.54
C PRO A 48 -1.79 -5.27 20.25
N LYS A 49 -3.01 -5.79 20.07
CA LYS A 49 -3.24 -7.19 19.69
C LYS A 49 -2.77 -7.50 18.26
N GLN A 50 -2.86 -6.52 17.36
CA GLN A 50 -2.40 -6.63 15.97
C GLN A 50 -0.90 -6.36 15.87
N ASP A 51 -0.39 -5.35 16.57
CA ASP A 51 1.04 -5.03 16.59
C ASP A 51 1.85 -6.21 17.15
N ASN A 52 1.32 -6.90 18.18
CA ASN A 52 1.90 -8.12 18.75
C ASN A 52 1.53 -9.40 17.96
N ALA A 53 0.76 -9.30 16.88
CA ALA A 53 0.49 -10.46 16.02
C ALA A 53 1.69 -10.81 15.12
N PHE A 54 2.75 -10.00 15.14
CA PHE A 54 4.03 -10.32 14.54
C PHE A 54 4.54 -11.67 15.08
N ARG A 55 4.68 -12.64 14.17
CA ARG A 55 5.37 -13.90 14.43
C ARG A 55 6.47 -14.01 13.40
N ASN A 56 7.65 -14.45 13.83
CA ASN A 56 8.70 -14.81 12.89
C ASN A 56 8.12 -15.88 11.95
N PRO A 57 8.19 -15.67 10.62
CA PRO A 57 7.74 -16.68 9.69
C PRO A 57 8.58 -17.94 9.90
N GLU A 58 7.92 -19.10 9.89
CA GLU A 58 8.64 -20.38 9.87
C GLU A 58 9.54 -20.43 8.63
N PRO A 59 10.74 -21.03 8.72
CA PRO A 59 11.59 -21.22 7.55
C PRO A 59 10.80 -21.92 6.43
N PHE A 60 10.77 -21.28 5.27
CA PHE A 60 10.08 -21.82 4.09
C PHE A 60 11.02 -21.79 2.89
N LYS A 61 10.85 -22.76 1.99
CA LYS A 61 11.54 -22.76 0.71
C LYS A 61 10.80 -21.81 -0.23
N HIS A 62 11.41 -20.68 -0.55
CA HIS A 62 10.88 -19.75 -1.52
C HIS A 62 11.26 -20.17 -2.95
N THR A 63 10.28 -20.17 -3.85
CA THR A 63 10.48 -20.31 -5.30
C THR A 63 9.94 -19.03 -5.93
N ASP A 64 10.83 -18.27 -6.57
CA ASP A 64 10.43 -17.04 -7.25
C ASP A 64 9.48 -17.37 -8.40
N ARG A 65 8.35 -16.64 -8.48
CA ARG A 65 7.32 -16.86 -9.51
C ARG A 65 7.82 -16.47 -10.91
N GLY A 66 8.79 -15.57 -11.01
CA GLY A 66 9.42 -15.15 -12.26
C GLY A 66 10.09 -16.29 -13.00
N PHE A 67 10.53 -17.34 -12.29
CA PHE A 67 11.06 -18.56 -12.89
C PHE A 67 10.07 -19.25 -13.85
N PHE A 68 8.76 -19.10 -13.62
CA PHE A 68 7.70 -19.69 -14.47
C PHE A 68 7.18 -18.75 -15.55
N GLY A 69 7.64 -17.49 -15.55
CA GLY A 69 7.17 -16.46 -16.47
C GLY A 69 7.65 -16.67 -17.91
N ASP A 70 6.86 -16.15 -18.85
CA ASP A 70 7.19 -16.11 -20.28
C ASP A 70 7.96 -14.84 -20.64
N PRO A 71 9.18 -14.92 -21.19
CA PRO A 71 9.93 -13.74 -21.60
C PRO A 71 9.30 -12.98 -22.78
N THR A 72 8.33 -13.58 -23.49
CA THR A 72 7.56 -12.87 -24.51
C THR A 72 6.54 -11.90 -23.91
N PHE A 73 6.11 -12.15 -22.66
CA PHE A 73 5.03 -11.44 -21.98
C PHE A 73 3.71 -11.40 -22.77
N ASP A 74 3.52 -12.33 -23.71
CA ASP A 74 2.36 -12.38 -24.58
C ASP A 74 1.08 -12.55 -23.76
N SER A 75 1.08 -13.42 -22.75
CA SER A 75 -0.10 -13.63 -21.91
C SER A 75 -0.50 -12.39 -21.11
N LEU A 76 0.50 -11.58 -20.73
CA LEU A 76 0.31 -10.38 -19.91
C LEU A 76 -0.08 -9.14 -20.72
N LEU A 77 0.49 -8.95 -21.92
CA LEU A 77 0.39 -7.68 -22.65
C LEU A 77 -0.33 -7.80 -24.00
N LYS A 78 -0.24 -8.94 -24.69
CA LYS A 78 -0.76 -9.07 -26.06
C LYS A 78 -2.28 -9.01 -26.08
N GLY A 79 -2.82 -8.17 -26.96
CA GLY A 79 -4.27 -8.01 -27.12
C GLY A 79 -4.99 -7.31 -25.97
N THR A 80 -4.27 -6.86 -24.93
CA THR A 80 -4.87 -6.18 -23.76
C THR A 80 -5.14 -4.70 -23.99
N GLY A 81 -4.47 -4.08 -24.99
CA GLY A 81 -4.44 -2.63 -25.15
C GLY A 81 -3.58 -1.91 -24.10
N ALA A 82 -2.87 -2.64 -23.24
CA ALA A 82 -2.00 -2.05 -22.24
C ALA A 82 -0.80 -1.33 -22.88
N VAL A 83 -0.47 -0.16 -22.34
CA VAL A 83 0.66 0.66 -22.79
C VAL A 83 1.78 0.56 -21.77
N LYS A 84 2.92 0.01 -22.18
CA LYS A 84 4.15 -0.08 -21.38
C LYS A 84 5.11 1.04 -21.80
N LYS A 85 5.59 1.82 -20.83
CA LYS A 85 6.63 2.83 -21.00
C LYS A 85 7.80 2.55 -20.06
N ASN A 86 9.00 2.45 -20.57
CA ASN A 86 10.19 2.35 -19.73
C ASN A 86 10.52 3.71 -19.10
N ILE A 87 10.81 3.73 -17.80
CA ILE A 87 11.17 4.94 -17.07
C ILE A 87 12.65 5.26 -17.34
N THR A 88 13.52 4.27 -17.17
CA THR A 88 14.93 4.34 -17.57
C THR A 88 15.29 3.14 -18.45
N PRO A 89 16.44 3.14 -19.16
CA PRO A 89 16.82 2.02 -20.02
C PRO A 89 16.86 0.68 -19.27
N LYS A 90 17.44 0.64 -18.06
CA LYS A 90 17.67 -0.61 -17.30
C LYS A 90 16.69 -0.86 -16.17
N LEU A 91 16.05 0.18 -15.63
CA LEU A 91 15.23 0.08 -14.43
C LEU A 91 13.91 0.83 -14.59
N GLY A 92 12.83 0.25 -14.07
CA GLY A 92 11.54 0.91 -14.00
C GLY A 92 10.73 0.82 -15.28
N SER A 93 9.49 0.39 -15.17
CA SER A 93 8.49 0.49 -16.22
C SER A 93 7.16 1.01 -15.65
N GLU A 94 6.45 1.81 -16.41
CA GLU A 94 5.06 2.20 -16.13
C GLU A 94 4.14 1.45 -17.11
N ILE A 95 3.07 0.84 -16.59
CA ILE A 95 2.03 0.18 -17.38
C ILE A 95 0.68 0.82 -17.10
N ARG A 96 -0.05 1.14 -18.18
CA ARG A 96 -1.42 1.66 -18.17
C ARG A 96 -2.35 0.71 -18.90
N GLY A 97 -3.62 0.67 -18.49
CA GLY A 97 -4.65 -0.14 -19.17
C GLY A 97 -4.71 -1.62 -18.74
N LEU A 98 -3.97 -2.01 -17.71
CA LEU A 98 -4.00 -3.36 -17.14
C LEU A 98 -4.43 -3.31 -15.67
N GLN A 99 -5.35 -4.18 -15.26
CA GLN A 99 -5.76 -4.32 -13.85
C GLN A 99 -5.13 -5.56 -13.23
N LEU A 100 -4.32 -5.37 -12.20
CA LEU A 100 -3.63 -6.46 -11.51
C LEU A 100 -4.60 -7.45 -10.84
N SER A 101 -5.80 -6.99 -10.51
CA SER A 101 -6.84 -7.74 -9.80
C SER A 101 -7.48 -8.84 -10.66
N LYS A 102 -7.33 -8.72 -11.99
CA LYS A 102 -7.94 -9.61 -12.98
C LYS A 102 -6.94 -10.57 -13.61
N LEU A 103 -5.68 -10.54 -13.16
CA LEU A 103 -4.64 -11.39 -13.71
C LEU A 103 -4.90 -12.86 -13.36
N THR A 104 -4.78 -13.71 -14.38
CA THR A 104 -4.68 -15.15 -14.18
C THR A 104 -3.34 -15.50 -13.55
N ASP A 105 -3.20 -16.70 -13.01
CA ASP A 105 -1.95 -17.14 -12.42
C ASP A 105 -0.79 -17.13 -13.43
N ARG A 106 -1.03 -17.54 -14.69
CA ARG A 106 -0.01 -17.42 -15.74
C ARG A 106 0.44 -15.97 -15.96
N GLN A 107 -0.50 -15.02 -15.97
CA GLN A 107 -0.17 -13.60 -16.11
C GLN A 107 0.58 -13.06 -14.89
N LYS A 108 0.32 -13.59 -13.68
CA LYS A 108 1.06 -13.22 -12.46
C LYS A 108 2.50 -13.75 -12.47
N ASP A 109 2.75 -14.91 -13.08
CA ASP A 109 4.11 -15.42 -13.32
C ASP A 109 4.87 -14.53 -14.31
N ASP A 110 4.24 -14.18 -15.44
CA ASP A 110 4.80 -13.23 -16.41
C ASP A 110 5.07 -11.86 -15.77
N LEU A 111 4.18 -11.42 -14.86
CA LEU A 111 4.38 -10.19 -14.10
C LEU A 111 5.60 -10.28 -13.17
N ALA A 112 5.80 -11.39 -12.47
CA ALA A 112 6.98 -11.58 -11.62
C ALA A 112 8.27 -11.50 -12.44
N LEU A 113 8.33 -12.17 -13.59
CA LEU A 113 9.48 -12.09 -14.49
C LEU A 113 9.72 -10.66 -15.00
N LEU A 114 8.64 -9.94 -15.32
CA LEU A 114 8.76 -8.54 -15.75
C LEU A 114 9.35 -7.66 -14.64
N VAL A 115 8.92 -7.86 -13.39
CA VAL A 115 9.45 -7.14 -12.22
C VAL A 115 10.91 -7.52 -11.99
N GLU A 116 11.28 -8.79 -12.09
CA GLU A 116 12.67 -9.25 -11.99
C GLU A 116 13.58 -8.56 -13.01
N GLN A 117 13.15 -8.49 -14.28
CA GLN A 117 13.92 -7.86 -15.35
C GLN A 117 14.00 -6.34 -15.24
N ARG A 118 13.02 -5.69 -14.62
CA ARG A 118 12.89 -4.22 -14.57
C ARG A 118 13.19 -3.61 -13.20
N GLY A 119 13.31 -4.42 -12.15
CA GLY A 119 13.43 -4.01 -10.76
C GLY A 119 12.13 -3.45 -10.16
N VAL A 120 11.48 -2.51 -10.85
CA VAL A 120 10.22 -1.90 -10.41
C VAL A 120 9.26 -1.71 -11.58
N VAL A 121 7.98 -1.98 -11.36
CA VAL A 121 6.92 -1.76 -12.35
C VAL A 121 5.75 -1.05 -11.68
N ALA A 122 5.39 0.11 -12.19
CA ALA A 122 4.28 0.92 -11.70
C ALA A 122 3.04 0.72 -12.58
N PHE A 123 1.94 0.29 -11.97
CA PHE A 123 0.64 0.16 -12.64
C PHE A 123 -0.26 1.34 -12.28
N ARG A 124 -0.87 1.97 -13.28
CA ARG A 124 -1.76 3.12 -13.07
C ARG A 124 -3.21 2.70 -12.97
N ASP A 125 -4.01 3.52 -12.29
CA ASP A 125 -5.48 3.40 -12.24
C ASP A 125 -6.00 2.06 -11.71
N GLN A 126 -5.33 1.51 -10.69
CA GLN A 126 -5.67 0.21 -10.11
C GLN A 126 -6.92 0.27 -9.21
N ASP A 127 -7.68 -0.83 -9.20
CA ASP A 127 -8.90 -1.01 -8.43
C ASP A 127 -8.71 -1.66 -7.05
N PHE A 128 -7.48 -1.97 -6.64
CA PHE A 128 -7.15 -2.67 -5.37
C PHE A 128 -7.84 -2.10 -4.13
N LYS A 129 -7.94 -0.77 -4.04
CA LYS A 129 -8.64 -0.07 -2.95
C LYS A 129 -10.11 -0.50 -2.79
N ASN A 130 -10.74 -0.98 -3.85
CA ASN A 130 -12.14 -1.42 -3.87
C ASN A 130 -12.30 -2.91 -3.52
N LEU A 131 -11.26 -3.73 -3.69
CA LEU A 131 -11.32 -5.18 -3.43
C LEU A 131 -11.53 -5.50 -1.95
N SER A 132 -11.98 -6.73 -1.67
CA SER A 132 -12.02 -7.25 -0.31
C SER A 132 -10.59 -7.45 0.22
N PHE A 133 -10.42 -7.44 1.54
CA PHE A 133 -9.12 -7.75 2.14
C PHE A 133 -8.67 -9.17 1.82
N ASP A 134 -9.59 -10.12 1.72
CA ASP A 134 -9.26 -11.51 1.43
C ASP A 134 -8.79 -11.72 -0.01
N ASP A 135 -9.36 -11.00 -0.97
CA ASP A 135 -8.89 -11.03 -2.37
C ASP A 135 -7.47 -10.45 -2.49
N LEU A 136 -7.19 -9.37 -1.77
CA LEU A 136 -5.86 -8.76 -1.74
C LEU A 136 -4.84 -9.66 -1.05
N LYS A 137 -5.22 -10.35 0.03
CA LYS A 137 -4.37 -11.34 0.69
C LYS A 137 -4.04 -12.48 -0.27
N LYS A 138 -5.06 -13.10 -0.89
CA LYS A 138 -4.87 -14.15 -1.90
C LYS A 138 -3.98 -13.70 -3.05
N TRP A 139 -4.14 -12.44 -3.48
CA TRP A 139 -3.29 -11.86 -4.52
C TRP A 139 -1.83 -11.78 -4.08
N GLY A 140 -1.55 -11.30 -2.87
CA GLY A 140 -0.19 -11.24 -2.32
C GLY A 140 0.41 -12.61 -2.01
N GLU A 141 -0.38 -13.53 -1.46
CA GLU A 141 0.01 -14.91 -1.10
C GLU A 141 0.51 -15.71 -2.29
N TYR A 142 0.07 -15.35 -3.51
CA TYR A 142 0.57 -15.92 -4.75
C TYR A 142 2.10 -15.82 -4.89
N TYR A 143 2.69 -14.74 -4.37
CA TYR A 143 4.13 -14.49 -4.43
C TYR A 143 4.89 -15.00 -3.19
N GLY A 144 4.18 -15.46 -2.16
CA GLY A 144 4.77 -16.00 -0.94
C GLY A 144 4.03 -15.61 0.33
N PRO A 145 4.51 -16.05 1.50
CA PRO A 145 3.86 -15.77 2.77
C PRO A 145 3.76 -14.27 3.06
N LEU A 146 2.58 -13.82 3.54
CA LEU A 146 2.37 -12.42 3.90
C LEU A 146 3.08 -12.08 5.21
N HIS A 147 3.83 -10.98 5.18
CA HIS A 147 4.53 -10.46 6.35
C HIS A 147 3.66 -9.46 7.11
N VAL A 148 3.63 -9.55 8.44
CA VAL A 148 3.05 -8.53 9.32
C VAL A 148 4.15 -7.55 9.68
N HIS A 149 3.97 -6.26 9.40
CA HIS A 149 4.98 -5.25 9.71
C HIS A 149 4.82 -4.75 11.17
N PRO A 150 5.89 -4.69 11.99
CA PRO A 150 5.76 -4.51 13.44
C PRO A 150 5.49 -3.07 13.90
N THR A 151 5.70 -2.05 13.07
CA THR A 151 5.75 -0.64 13.53
C THR A 151 4.72 0.30 12.90
N SER A 152 3.81 -0.23 12.07
CA SER A 152 2.86 0.56 11.29
C SER A 152 1.42 0.24 11.62
N GLY A 153 0.54 1.23 11.51
CA GLY A 153 -0.90 1.00 11.60
C GLY A 153 -1.41 0.11 10.47
N ALA A 154 -2.48 -0.63 10.76
CA ALA A 154 -3.16 -1.54 9.83
C ALA A 154 -4.68 -1.30 9.87
N PRO A 155 -5.44 -1.67 8.83
CA PRO A 155 -6.89 -1.70 8.93
C PRO A 155 -7.32 -2.63 10.08
N LEU A 156 -8.43 -2.30 10.75
CA LEU A 156 -8.89 -3.04 11.91
C LEU A 156 -9.07 -4.53 11.59
N GLY A 157 -8.35 -5.40 12.31
CA GLY A 157 -8.38 -6.85 12.13
C GLY A 157 -7.57 -7.36 10.93
N GLN A 158 -6.75 -6.51 10.29
CA GLN A 158 -6.04 -6.82 9.05
C GLN A 158 -4.54 -6.52 9.16
N SER A 159 -3.86 -7.14 10.14
CA SER A 159 -2.45 -6.87 10.49
C SER A 159 -1.42 -7.09 9.37
N VAL A 160 -1.76 -7.87 8.35
CA VAL A 160 -0.88 -8.11 7.19
C VAL A 160 -0.75 -6.91 6.25
N PHE A 161 -1.61 -5.89 6.38
CA PHE A 161 -1.49 -4.68 5.57
C PHE A 161 -0.70 -3.61 6.30
N HIS A 162 0.34 -3.11 5.62
CA HIS A 162 1.10 -1.95 6.04
C HIS A 162 0.49 -0.69 5.44
N LEU A 163 0.13 0.30 6.27
CA LEU A 163 -0.45 1.56 5.82
C LEU A 163 0.47 2.75 6.08
N THR A 164 0.61 3.57 5.04
CA THR A 164 1.11 4.95 5.13
C THR A 164 -0.09 5.88 5.01
N PHE A 165 -0.40 6.61 6.08
CA PHE A 165 -1.50 7.55 6.14
C PHE A 165 -1.00 8.95 6.41
N ARG A 166 -1.04 9.80 5.40
CA ARG A 166 -0.76 11.22 5.57
C ARG A 166 -1.98 11.92 6.16
N ARG A 167 -1.85 12.44 7.37
CA ARG A 167 -2.87 13.29 8.01
C ARG A 167 -3.05 14.59 7.21
N GLY A 168 -4.27 15.13 7.22
CA GLY A 168 -4.53 16.44 6.62
C GLY A 168 -3.74 17.54 7.31
N ILE A 169 -3.42 18.62 6.58
CA ILE A 169 -2.85 19.82 7.18
C ILE A 169 -3.92 20.42 8.10
N ARG A 170 -3.58 20.66 9.38
CA ARG A 170 -4.42 21.48 10.25
C ARG A 170 -4.46 22.89 9.67
N VAL A 171 -5.58 23.26 9.05
CA VAL A 171 -5.85 24.65 8.76
C VAL A 171 -6.40 25.24 10.05
N ASN A 172 -5.58 25.99 10.79
CA ASN A 172 -6.14 26.85 11.83
C ASN A 172 -7.04 27.87 11.12
N SER A 173 -8.21 28.16 11.66
CA SER A 173 -9.11 29.17 11.11
C SER A 173 -8.48 30.58 11.04
N SER A 174 -7.34 30.80 11.72
CA SER A 174 -6.51 32.00 11.63
C SER A 174 -5.55 32.06 10.44
N ASP A 175 -5.29 30.92 9.79
CA ASP A 175 -4.31 30.78 8.69
C ASP A 175 -4.98 30.85 7.31
N CYS A 176 -6.32 30.88 7.27
CA CYS A 176 -7.07 31.27 6.09
C CYS A 176 -6.98 32.78 5.94
N LEU A 177 -6.18 33.27 4.99
CA LEU A 177 -6.33 34.65 4.54
C LEU A 177 -7.78 34.81 4.02
N PRO A 178 -8.48 35.90 4.38
CA PRO A 178 -9.80 36.18 3.82
C PRO A 178 -9.67 36.21 2.30
N GLU A 179 -10.58 35.53 1.61
CA GLU A 179 -10.72 35.70 0.17
C GLU A 179 -11.22 37.13 -0.07
N ASP A 180 -10.43 37.91 -0.80
CA ASP A 180 -10.80 39.25 -1.31
C ASP A 180 -11.84 39.13 -2.45
#